data_AF-A0A8B6DXX5-F1
#
_entry.id   AF-A0A8B6DXX5-F1
#
_cell.length_a   1.000
_cell.length_b   1.000
_cell.length_c   1.000
_cell.angle_alpha   90.00
_cell.angle_beta   90.00
_cell.angle_gamma   90.00
#
_symmetry.space_group_name_H-M   'P 1'
#
loop_
_entity.id
_entity.type
_entity.pdbx_description
1 polymer ?
#
loop_
_entity_poly.entity_id
_entity_poly.type
_entity_poly.pdbx_seq_one_letter_code
_entity_poly.pdbx_strand_id
1 'polypeptide(L)'
;MNRWVSKQTNGKIQDLINELWLKPDMVMFIINAIYFKATWQKQFPISSTRKQTFSLPNNKTTTVEMMNTKLIVSCYRGSDFSAIALPFKGENFDIVFVLPHKIEGLAKIEATLSPEFFRDIFAGFNLRQVNASIPKFKLESEFDLKQELPKLGVKDIFNH
;
A
#
# COMPACT_ATOMS: atom_id res chain seq x y z
N MET A 1 15.85 18.12 -11.62
CA MET A 1 14.77 17.11 -11.54
C MET A 1 14.22 16.93 -10.12
N ASN A 2 15.05 16.75 -9.08
CA ASN A 2 14.59 16.69 -7.68
C ASN A 2 13.66 17.84 -7.26
N ARG A 3 13.93 19.07 -7.71
CA ARG A 3 13.03 20.22 -7.48
C ARG A 3 11.65 20.04 -8.12
N TRP A 4 11.55 19.42 -9.30
CA TRP A 4 10.28 19.12 -9.94
C TRP A 4 9.54 18.00 -9.20
N VAL A 5 10.24 16.92 -8.83
CA VAL A 5 9.66 15.81 -8.05
C VAL A 5 9.14 16.31 -6.70
N SER A 6 9.92 17.09 -5.99
CA SER A 6 9.52 17.75 -4.74
C SER A 6 8.26 18.59 -4.94
N LYS A 7 8.19 19.39 -6.02
CA LYS A 7 6.98 20.16 -6.34
C LYS A 7 5.75 19.28 -6.60
N GLN A 8 5.88 18.20 -7.39
CA GLN A 8 4.76 17.30 -7.70
C GLN A 8 4.32 16.47 -6.50
N THR A 9 5.19 16.27 -5.52
CA THR A 9 4.93 15.44 -4.33
C THR A 9 4.67 16.27 -3.07
N ASN A 10 4.38 17.57 -3.22
CA ASN A 10 4.18 18.51 -2.11
C ASN A 10 5.33 18.50 -1.09
N GLY A 11 6.56 18.37 -1.58
CA GLY A 11 7.78 18.33 -0.79
C GLY A 11 7.98 17.04 -0.01
N LYS A 12 7.24 15.96 -0.32
CA LYS A 12 7.36 14.68 0.40
C LYS A 12 8.41 13.76 -0.17
N ILE A 13 8.72 13.90 -1.47
CA ILE A 13 9.84 13.20 -2.10
C ILE A 13 10.81 14.28 -2.60
N GLN A 14 11.92 14.46 -1.89
CA GLN A 14 12.84 15.56 -2.15
C GLN A 14 14.08 15.11 -2.92
N ASP A 15 14.61 13.93 -2.60
CA ASP A 15 15.90 13.45 -3.12
C ASP A 15 15.76 12.16 -3.92
N LEU A 16 14.79 12.13 -4.83
CA LEU A 16 14.51 10.96 -5.66
C LEU A 16 15.64 10.62 -6.64
N ILE A 17 16.52 11.56 -6.95
CA ILE A 17 17.72 11.31 -7.76
C ILE A 17 18.93 11.65 -6.92
N ASN A 18 19.77 10.66 -6.67
CA ASN A 18 21.12 10.94 -6.20
C ASN A 18 21.97 11.41 -7.39
N GLU A 19 22.70 12.53 -7.24
CA GLU A 19 23.61 13.03 -8.28
C GLU A 19 24.66 12.00 -8.70
N LEU A 20 25.00 11.05 -7.80
CA LEU A 20 25.90 9.92 -8.07
C LEU A 20 25.33 8.91 -9.08
N TRP A 21 24.04 8.96 -9.41
CA TRP A 21 23.42 8.08 -10.41
C TRP A 21 23.54 8.61 -11.84
N LEU A 22 23.85 9.90 -11.98
CA LEU A 22 23.95 10.56 -13.28
C LEU A 22 25.39 10.42 -13.81
N LYS A 23 25.58 9.53 -14.78
CA LYS A 23 26.86 9.35 -15.47
C LYS A 23 26.91 10.20 -16.75
N PRO A 24 28.09 10.68 -17.18
CA PRO A 24 28.23 11.47 -18.41
C PRO A 24 27.75 10.78 -19.69
N ASP A 25 27.72 9.45 -19.71
CA ASP A 25 27.27 8.59 -20.81
C ASP A 25 25.77 8.21 -20.72
N MET A 26 25.04 8.72 -19.73
CA MET A 26 23.61 8.42 -19.55
C MET A 26 22.76 9.08 -20.64
N VAL A 27 22.12 8.27 -21.48
CA VAL A 27 21.26 8.74 -22.59
C VAL A 27 19.81 9.01 -22.15
N MET A 28 19.29 8.26 -21.17
CA MET A 28 17.91 8.38 -20.70
C MET A 28 17.77 7.98 -19.22
N PHE A 29 16.85 8.62 -18.51
CA PHE A 29 16.48 8.28 -17.13
C PHE A 29 14.96 8.35 -16.96
N ILE A 30 14.36 7.29 -16.41
CA ILE A 30 12.92 7.19 -16.15
C ILE A 30 12.68 7.19 -14.65
N ILE A 31 11.85 8.11 -14.20
CA ILE A 31 11.48 8.27 -12.80
C ILE A 31 9.97 8.23 -12.69
N ASN A 32 9.48 7.37 -11.80
CA ASN A 32 8.09 7.41 -11.38
C ASN A 32 8.03 7.74 -9.88
N ALA A 33 7.31 8.80 -9.53
CA ALA A 33 7.11 9.23 -8.15
C ALA A 33 5.61 9.30 -7.89
N ILE A 34 5.10 8.37 -7.08
CA ILE A 34 3.68 8.35 -6.70
C ILE A 34 3.58 8.83 -5.26
N TYR A 35 3.03 10.04 -5.07
CA TYR A 35 2.68 10.53 -3.75
C TYR A 35 1.17 10.42 -3.56
N PHE A 36 0.79 9.66 -2.54
CA PHE A 36 -0.61 9.43 -2.24
C PHE A 36 -0.99 10.01 -0.87
N LYS A 37 -1.81 11.06 -0.86
CA LYS A 37 -2.43 11.60 0.35
C LYS A 37 -3.91 11.85 0.08
N ALA A 38 -4.75 11.01 0.67
CA ALA A 38 -6.18 11.19 0.63
C ALA A 38 -6.80 11.09 2.01
N THR A 39 -8.03 11.58 2.10
CA THR A 39 -8.84 11.54 3.31
C THR A 39 -9.86 10.43 3.18
N TRP A 40 -9.98 9.54 4.15
CA TRP A 40 -11.04 8.52 4.14
C TRP A 40 -12.42 9.17 4.02
N GLN A 41 -13.33 8.56 3.26
CA GLN A 41 -14.72 9.02 3.16
C GLN A 41 -15.38 9.06 4.54
N LYS A 42 -15.17 7.99 5.32
CA LYS A 42 -15.50 7.95 6.75
C LYS A 42 -14.22 7.91 7.57
N GLN A 43 -13.91 9.04 8.21
CA GLN A 43 -12.67 9.21 8.97
C GLN A 43 -12.71 8.46 10.32
N PHE A 44 -11.52 8.08 10.79
CA PHE A 44 -11.33 7.53 12.12
C PHE A 44 -11.30 8.68 13.14
N PRO A 45 -12.13 8.65 14.20
CA PRO A 45 -12.06 9.66 15.25
C PRO A 45 -10.69 9.64 15.94
N ILE A 46 -10.05 10.81 16.06
CA ILE A 46 -8.74 10.94 16.73
C ILE A 46 -8.83 10.44 18.18
N SER A 47 -9.91 10.75 18.88
CA SER A 47 -10.18 10.30 20.26
C SER A 47 -10.30 8.78 20.41
N SER A 48 -10.53 8.05 19.31
CA SER A 48 -10.59 6.58 19.31
C SER A 48 -9.26 5.93 18.90
N THR A 49 -8.25 6.73 18.54
CA THR A 49 -6.90 6.25 18.27
C THR A 49 -6.15 6.05 19.57
N ARG A 50 -5.53 4.89 19.74
CA ARG A 50 -4.83 4.53 20.97
C ARG A 50 -3.68 3.57 20.68
N LYS A 51 -2.67 3.58 21.56
CA LYS A 51 -1.56 2.61 21.50
C LYS A 51 -2.09 1.19 21.68
N GLN A 52 -1.83 0.32 20.72
CA GLN A 52 -2.15 -1.12 20.79
C GLN A 52 -1.00 -1.95 20.23
N THR A 53 -0.94 -3.21 20.68
CA THR A 53 0.04 -4.18 20.19
C THR A 53 -0.25 -4.56 18.73
N PHE A 54 0.80 -4.61 17.91
CA PHE A 54 0.78 -5.11 16.55
C PHE A 54 1.78 -6.25 16.41
N SER A 55 1.33 -7.39 15.89
CA SER A 55 2.15 -8.57 15.68
C SER A 55 2.96 -8.46 14.40
N LEU A 56 4.26 -8.67 14.53
CA LEU A 56 5.22 -8.74 13.44
C LEU A 56 5.50 -10.22 13.09
N PRO A 57 6.16 -10.50 11.96
CA PRO A 57 6.67 -11.84 11.66
C PRO A 57 7.54 -12.39 12.80
N ASN A 58 7.62 -13.73 12.90
CA ASN A 58 8.41 -14.46 13.90
C ASN A 58 8.00 -14.17 15.36
N ASN A 59 6.70 -14.03 15.63
CA ASN A 59 6.11 -13.78 16.95
C ASN A 59 6.65 -12.53 17.68
N LYS A 60 7.25 -11.59 16.95
CA LYS A 60 7.64 -10.29 17.51
C LYS A 60 6.41 -9.40 17.62
N THR A 61 6.46 -8.44 18.53
CA THR A 61 5.39 -7.44 18.68
C THR A 61 5.96 -6.04 18.79
N THR A 62 5.22 -5.06 18.30
CA THR A 62 5.48 -3.64 18.52
C THR A 62 4.22 -2.93 18.99
N THR A 63 4.35 -1.70 19.48
CA THR A 63 3.21 -0.85 19.85
C THR A 63 3.01 0.20 18.77
N VAL A 64 1.78 0.32 18.28
CA VAL A 64 1.40 1.27 17.22
C VAL A 64 0.22 2.12 17.64
N GLU A 65 0.09 3.31 17.06
CA GLU A 65 -1.13 4.10 17.13
C GLU A 65 -2.21 3.41 16.29
N MET A 66 -3.15 2.73 16.95
CA MET A 66 -4.21 1.97 16.30
C MET A 66 -5.48 2.80 16.21
N MET A 67 -5.92 3.07 14.99
CA MET A 67 -7.18 3.77 14.72
C MET A 67 -8.34 2.78 14.87
N ASN A 68 -9.42 3.18 15.53
CA ASN A 68 -10.56 2.31 15.78
C ASN A 68 -11.87 3.01 15.41
N THR A 69 -12.77 2.32 14.69
CA THR A 69 -14.11 2.85 14.39
C THR A 69 -15.07 1.77 13.90
N LYS A 70 -16.36 2.09 13.87
CA LYS A 70 -17.41 1.26 13.25
C LYS A 70 -17.75 1.81 11.87
N LEU A 71 -17.61 0.98 10.84
CA LEU A 71 -17.81 1.37 9.44
C LEU A 71 -18.86 0.48 8.79
N ILE A 72 -19.60 1.02 7.83
CA ILE A 72 -20.38 0.23 6.88
C ILE A 72 -19.60 0.30 5.57
N VAL A 73 -18.99 -0.80 5.15
CA VAL A 73 -18.05 -0.86 4.02
C VAL A 73 -18.20 -2.18 3.28
N SER A 74 -17.75 -2.19 2.03
CA SER A 74 -17.61 -3.41 1.25
C SER A 74 -16.60 -4.32 1.93
N CYS A 75 -17.02 -5.54 2.24
CA CYS A 75 -16.17 -6.53 2.89
C CYS A 75 -16.42 -7.92 2.35
N TYR A 76 -15.40 -8.76 2.49
CA TYR A 76 -15.41 -10.17 2.15
C TYR A 76 -14.76 -10.96 3.27
N ARG A 77 -15.31 -12.13 3.58
CA ARG A 77 -14.73 -13.07 4.54
C ARG A 77 -14.56 -14.41 3.85
N GLY A 78 -13.33 -14.71 3.48
CA GLY A 78 -12.95 -16.01 2.95
C GLY A 78 -12.65 -17.00 4.08
N SER A 79 -12.14 -18.17 3.68
CA SER A 79 -11.71 -19.23 4.61
C SER A 79 -10.48 -18.84 5.43
N ASP A 80 -9.48 -18.22 4.78
CA ASP A 80 -8.16 -17.94 5.38
C ASP A 80 -7.91 -16.46 5.68
N PHE A 81 -8.77 -15.56 5.18
CA PHE A 81 -8.57 -14.11 5.30
C PHE A 81 -9.90 -13.33 5.30
N SER A 82 -9.83 -12.07 5.72
CA SER A 82 -10.92 -11.10 5.57
C SER A 82 -10.41 -9.92 4.76
N ALA A 83 -11.26 -9.33 3.93
CA ALA A 83 -10.92 -8.14 3.18
C ALA A 83 -11.96 -7.04 3.41
N ILE A 84 -11.52 -5.79 3.46
CA ILE A 84 -12.39 -4.61 3.50
C ILE A 84 -11.89 -3.57 2.50
N ALA A 85 -12.80 -2.89 1.82
CA ALA A 85 -12.47 -1.74 0.97
C ALA A 85 -12.85 -0.44 1.68
N LEU A 86 -11.88 0.46 1.86
CA LEU A 86 -12.08 1.76 2.47
C LEU A 86 -12.01 2.86 1.40
N PRO A 87 -13.14 3.52 1.10
CA PRO A 87 -13.17 4.59 0.11
C PRO A 87 -12.54 5.88 0.62
N PHE A 88 -11.95 6.63 -0.29
CA PHE A 88 -11.52 7.99 -0.04
C PHE A 88 -12.62 9.01 -0.36
N LYS A 89 -12.58 10.15 0.32
CA LYS A 89 -13.53 11.24 0.13
C LYS A 89 -13.25 11.93 -1.21
N GLY A 90 -14.26 11.99 -2.08
CA GLY A 90 -14.21 12.76 -3.33
C GLY A 90 -13.38 12.10 -4.43
N GLU A 91 -12.95 10.87 -4.21
CA GLU A 91 -12.13 10.09 -5.13
C GLU A 91 -12.87 8.81 -5.53
N ASN A 92 -12.57 8.27 -6.71
CA ASN A 92 -13.20 7.06 -7.24
C ASN A 92 -12.37 5.79 -6.99
N PHE A 93 -11.56 5.77 -5.94
CA PHE A 93 -10.75 4.61 -5.61
C PHE A 93 -10.70 4.37 -4.10
N ASP A 94 -10.46 3.11 -3.76
CA ASP A 94 -10.47 2.59 -2.40
C ASP A 94 -9.10 1.99 -2.07
N ILE A 95 -8.75 1.93 -0.78
CA ILE A 95 -7.73 0.97 -0.32
C ILE A 95 -8.42 -0.32 0.12
N VAL A 96 -7.96 -1.44 -0.42
CA VAL A 96 -8.38 -2.78 0.00
C VAL A 96 -7.39 -3.33 1.00
N PHE A 97 -7.83 -3.51 2.25
CA PHE A 97 -7.06 -4.20 3.28
C PHE A 97 -7.40 -5.68 3.25
N VAL A 98 -6.39 -6.53 3.07
CA VAL A 98 -6.50 -8.00 3.16
C VAL A 98 -5.80 -8.44 4.44
N LEU A 99 -6.55 -9.03 5.37
CA LEU A 99 -6.08 -9.47 6.67
C LEU A 99 -6.18 -10.99 6.79
N PRO A 100 -5.04 -11.72 6.80
CA PRO A 100 -5.03 -13.14 7.12
C PRO A 100 -5.64 -13.39 8.51
N HIS A 101 -6.36 -14.51 8.67
CA HIS A 101 -6.89 -14.89 10.00
C HIS A 101 -5.80 -15.39 10.95
N LYS A 102 -4.66 -15.85 10.42
CA LYS A 102 -3.48 -16.28 11.18
C LYS A 102 -2.38 -15.23 11.13
N ILE A 103 -1.68 -14.99 12.23
CA ILE A 103 -0.57 -14.02 12.31
C ILE A 103 0.51 -14.30 11.26
N GLU A 104 0.89 -15.57 11.08
CA GLU A 104 1.88 -15.99 10.08
C GLU A 104 1.26 -16.27 8.69
N GLY A 105 0.00 -15.88 8.47
CA GLY A 105 -0.75 -16.20 7.25
C GLY A 105 -0.41 -15.32 6.04
N LEU A 106 0.33 -14.22 6.22
CA LEU A 106 0.57 -13.25 5.15
C LEU A 106 1.32 -13.87 3.95
N ALA A 107 2.41 -14.59 4.20
CA ALA A 107 3.20 -15.23 3.14
C ALA A 107 2.37 -16.22 2.30
N LYS A 108 1.42 -16.93 2.93
CA LYS A 108 0.50 -17.82 2.22
C LYS A 108 -0.43 -17.05 1.29
N ILE A 109 -0.95 -15.91 1.74
CA ILE A 109 -1.80 -15.05 0.89
C ILE A 109 -0.98 -14.45 -0.26
N GLU A 110 0.22 -13.94 0.02
CA GLU A 110 1.11 -13.36 -0.98
C GLU A 110 1.41 -14.34 -2.12
N ALA A 111 1.65 -15.62 -1.80
CA ALA A 111 1.86 -16.67 -2.79
C ALA A 111 0.62 -16.99 -3.65
N THR A 112 -0.58 -16.55 -3.24
CA THR A 112 -1.83 -16.75 -3.98
C THR A 112 -2.28 -15.50 -4.76
N LEU A 113 -1.54 -14.39 -4.67
CA LEU A 113 -1.89 -13.16 -5.36
C LEU A 113 -1.87 -13.37 -6.88
N SER A 114 -3.05 -13.25 -7.46
CA SER A 114 -3.33 -13.47 -8.88
C SER A 114 -4.53 -12.61 -9.29
N PRO A 115 -4.73 -12.33 -10.59
CA PRO A 115 -5.95 -11.69 -11.07
C PRO A 115 -7.23 -12.40 -10.60
N GLU A 116 -7.20 -13.73 -10.55
CA GLU A 116 -8.27 -14.59 -10.06
C GLU A 116 -8.58 -14.29 -8.58
N PHE A 117 -7.56 -14.23 -7.74
CA PHE A 117 -7.69 -13.92 -6.32
C PHE A 117 -8.40 -12.57 -6.09
N PHE A 118 -8.00 -11.53 -6.84
CA PHE A 118 -8.63 -10.22 -6.72
C PHE A 118 -10.07 -10.22 -7.26
N ARG A 119 -10.31 -10.90 -8.38
CA ARG A 119 -11.65 -11.05 -8.94
C ARG A 119 -12.61 -11.70 -7.94
N ASP A 120 -12.17 -12.75 -7.26
CA ASP A 120 -13.00 -13.46 -6.28
C ASP A 120 -13.28 -12.59 -5.05
N ILE A 121 -12.30 -11.82 -4.56
CA ILE A 121 -12.50 -10.84 -3.49
C ILE A 121 -13.54 -9.79 -3.90
N PHE A 122 -13.38 -9.19 -5.09
CA PHE A 122 -14.25 -8.11 -5.53
C PHE A 122 -15.67 -8.59 -5.84
N ALA A 123 -15.82 -9.77 -6.44
CA ALA A 123 -17.11 -10.42 -6.63
C ALA A 123 -17.80 -10.78 -5.29
N GLY A 124 -17.01 -11.11 -4.27
CA GLY A 124 -17.50 -11.45 -2.94
C GLY A 124 -17.81 -10.25 -2.03
N PHE A 125 -17.50 -9.03 -2.45
CA PHE A 125 -17.73 -7.85 -1.62
C PHE A 125 -19.21 -7.58 -1.40
N ASN A 126 -19.55 -7.42 -0.12
CA ASN A 126 -20.88 -7.05 0.32
C ASN A 126 -20.79 -5.96 1.36
N LEU A 127 -21.70 -5.00 1.30
CA LEU A 127 -21.77 -3.91 2.26
C LEU A 127 -22.20 -4.44 3.63
N ARG A 128 -21.33 -4.34 4.64
CA ARG A 128 -21.65 -4.75 6.01
C ARG A 128 -21.06 -3.80 7.04
N GLN A 129 -21.66 -3.80 8.23
CA GLN A 129 -21.09 -3.12 9.37
C GLN A 129 -19.93 -3.93 9.96
N VAL A 130 -18.77 -3.30 10.11
CA VAL A 130 -17.55 -3.89 10.68
C VAL A 130 -16.99 -3.00 11.78
N ASN A 131 -16.34 -3.62 12.77
CA ASN A 131 -15.45 -2.93 13.70
C ASN A 131 -14.04 -2.97 13.10
N ALA A 132 -13.54 -1.82 12.64
CA ALA A 132 -12.23 -1.72 12.01
C ALA A 132 -11.20 -1.20 13.00
N SER A 133 -10.08 -1.93 13.13
CA SER A 133 -8.87 -1.52 13.83
C SER A 133 -7.72 -1.53 12.83
N ILE A 134 -7.19 -0.35 12.51
CA ILE A 134 -6.16 -0.19 11.47
C ILE A 134 -5.02 0.65 12.03
N PRO A 135 -3.75 0.19 11.94
CA PRO A 135 -2.62 0.98 12.42
C PRO A 135 -2.52 2.27 11.60
N LYS A 136 -2.19 3.38 12.25
CA LYS A 136 -1.81 4.60 11.53
C LYS A 136 -0.42 4.37 10.93
N PHE A 137 -0.32 4.38 9.61
CA PHE A 137 0.92 4.08 8.89
C PHE A 137 1.32 5.18 7.92
N LYS A 138 2.59 5.15 7.53
CA LYS A 138 3.19 5.91 6.43
C LYS A 138 3.98 4.91 5.61
N LEU A 139 3.72 4.84 4.31
CA LEU A 139 4.46 3.99 3.38
C LEU A 139 5.25 4.88 2.44
N GLU A 140 6.55 4.65 2.39
CA GLU A 140 7.48 5.25 1.44
C GLU A 140 8.28 4.11 0.84
N SER A 141 8.36 4.06 -0.49
CA SER A 141 9.06 2.99 -1.20
C SER A 141 9.74 3.56 -2.43
N GLU A 142 10.92 3.03 -2.71
CA GLU A 142 11.77 3.40 -3.83
C GLU A 142 12.19 2.12 -4.54
N PHE A 143 12.09 2.12 -5.87
CA PHE A 143 12.38 0.94 -6.68
C PHE A 143 13.35 1.32 -7.81
N ASP A 144 14.42 0.55 -7.95
CA ASP A 144 15.24 0.59 -9.15
C ASP A 144 14.57 -0.23 -10.26
N LEU A 145 13.81 0.46 -11.11
CA LEU A 145 13.09 -0.17 -12.20
C LEU A 145 14.02 -0.88 -13.19
N LYS A 146 15.29 -0.49 -13.31
CA LYS A 146 16.27 -1.19 -14.15
C LYS A 146 16.55 -2.59 -13.63
N GLN A 147 16.44 -2.82 -12.33
CA GLN A 147 16.62 -4.13 -11.72
C GLN A 147 15.33 -4.95 -11.68
N GLU A 148 14.18 -4.29 -11.47
CA GLU A 148 12.90 -4.99 -11.29
C GLU A 148 12.18 -5.31 -12.61
N LEU A 149 12.15 -4.40 -13.57
CA LEU A 149 11.41 -4.59 -14.83
C LEU A 149 11.94 -5.76 -15.69
N PRO A 150 13.25 -6.06 -15.75
CA PRO A 150 13.75 -7.26 -16.41
C PRO A 150 13.23 -8.57 -15.81
N LYS A 151 13.00 -8.62 -14.49
CA LYS A 151 12.39 -9.78 -13.81
C LYS A 151 10.93 -9.97 -14.22
N LEU A 152 10.27 -8.90 -14.63
CA LEU A 152 8.91 -8.88 -15.17
C LEU A 152 8.84 -9.04 -16.70
N GLY A 153 9.98 -9.33 -17.35
CA GLY A 153 10.04 -9.60 -18.79
C GLY A 153 10.32 -8.38 -19.67
N VAL A 154 10.40 -7.17 -19.10
CA VAL A 154 10.74 -5.94 -19.83
C VAL A 154 12.26 -5.78 -19.84
N LYS A 155 12.91 -6.32 -20.87
CA LYS A 155 14.39 -6.41 -20.95
C LYS A 155 15.00 -5.52 -22.02
N ASP A 156 14.38 -5.43 -23.19
CA ASP A 156 14.98 -4.82 -24.38
C ASP A 156 15.33 -3.34 -24.17
N ILE A 157 14.49 -2.60 -23.43
CA ILE A 157 14.71 -1.19 -23.13
C ILE A 157 15.96 -0.91 -22.28
N PHE A 158 16.57 -1.94 -21.67
CA PHE A 158 17.74 -1.82 -20.82
C PHE A 158 19.02 -2.42 -21.42
N ASN A 159 18.95 -3.02 -22.63
CA ASN A 159 20.05 -3.75 -23.28
C ASN A 159 20.67 -2.98 -24.46
N HIS A 160 20.89 -1.68 -24.30
CA HIS A 160 21.55 -0.82 -25.30
C HIS A 160 22.76 -0.11 -24.72
#